data_AF-A0A2E4GVY3-F1
#
_entry.id   AF-A0A2E4GVY3-F1
#
_cell.length_a   1.000
_cell.length_b   1.000
_cell.length_c   1.000
_cell.angle_alpha   90.00
_cell.angle_beta   90.00
_cell.angle_gamma   90.00
#
_symmetry.space_group_name_H-M   'P 1'
#
loop_
_entity.id
_entity.type
_entity.pdbx_description
1 polymer ?
#
loop_
_entity_poly.entity_id
_entity_poly.type
_entity_poly.pdbx_seq_one_letter_code
_entity_poly.pdbx_strand_id
1 'polypeptide(L)'
;MIVSTVIFGSIAWIYFYIQFGSYQIQSLEEFERYLQGENLHQKYDVMRITWDCGSLRTQYQRKYLGKAQKNITQNGHTLVLTRPALSSTEFEQWIEQAQKNLDFSRERRVTSPTNLTTALIVRLFNKFEFKTDKFSRTIINDYYRKCDT
;
A
#
# COMPACT_ATOMS: atom_id res chain seq x y z
N MET A 1 30.00 50.27 8.98
CA MET A 1 30.93 49.28 8.39
C MET A 1 31.78 48.73 9.53
N ILE A 2 31.85 47.44 9.86
CA ILE A 2 31.46 46.21 9.18
C ILE A 2 30.80 45.27 10.20
N VAL A 3 29.67 44.72 9.79
CA VAL A 3 28.95 43.56 10.34
C VAL A 3 29.92 42.40 10.50
N SER A 4 30.12 41.87 11.70
CA SER A 4 30.77 40.56 11.88
C SER A 4 30.61 40.03 13.30
N THR A 5 29.42 39.55 13.65
CA THR A 5 29.23 38.49 14.68
C THR A 5 27.81 37.92 14.66
N VAL A 6 27.24 37.72 13.47
CA VAL A 6 26.04 36.87 13.28
C VAL A 6 26.34 35.84 12.19
N ILE A 7 27.48 35.18 12.36
CA ILE A 7 27.93 34.08 11.51
C ILE A 7 28.22 32.95 12.52
N PHE A 8 27.85 31.71 12.21
CA PHE A 8 28.05 30.47 12.98
C PHE A 8 26.86 29.85 13.75
N GLY A 9 25.78 30.57 14.09
CA GLY A 9 24.69 29.98 14.89
C GLY A 9 23.52 29.36 14.11
N SER A 10 22.91 30.11 13.19
CA SER A 10 21.51 29.83 12.79
C SER A 10 21.31 29.44 11.32
N ILE A 11 22.26 29.77 10.44
CA ILE A 11 22.22 29.42 9.01
C ILE A 11 22.59 27.94 8.80
N ALA A 12 23.43 27.36 9.67
CA ALA A 12 23.78 25.94 9.63
C ALA A 12 22.60 25.01 10.01
N TRP A 13 21.68 25.47 10.86
CA TRP A 13 20.48 24.73 11.27
C TRP A 13 19.29 24.90 10.32
N ILE A 14 19.23 25.98 9.52
CA ILE A 14 18.31 26.03 8.38
C ILE A 14 18.91 25.28 7.19
N TYR A 15 20.24 25.18 7.05
CA TYR A 15 20.91 24.20 6.18
C TYR A 15 20.51 22.74 6.50
N PHE A 16 19.97 22.48 7.69
CA PHE A 16 19.32 21.23 8.10
C PHE A 16 18.00 20.95 7.33
N TYR A 17 17.45 21.90 6.56
CA TYR A 17 16.43 21.65 5.53
C TYR A 17 16.81 20.54 4.54
N ILE A 18 18.10 20.20 4.46
CA ILE A 18 18.73 19.37 3.41
C ILE A 18 19.03 17.94 3.88
N GLN A 19 18.85 17.63 5.17
CA GLN A 19 19.01 16.28 5.74
C GLN A 19 17.81 15.38 5.35
N PHE A 20 17.79 14.91 4.10
CA PHE A 20 16.88 13.90 3.51
C PHE A 20 15.61 14.48 2.88
N GLY A 21 15.74 15.04 1.67
CA GLY A 21 14.59 15.32 0.80
C GLY A 21 13.67 14.09 0.71
N SER A 22 12.40 14.28 1.05
CA SER A 22 11.38 13.23 1.04
C SER A 22 10.33 13.51 -0.01
N TYR A 23 10.10 12.56 -0.91
CA TYR A 23 8.96 12.59 -1.83
C TYR A 23 7.84 11.68 -1.31
N GLN A 24 6.60 12.15 -1.37
CA GLN A 24 5.43 11.34 -1.07
C GLN A 24 4.80 10.84 -2.37
N ILE A 25 4.75 9.52 -2.56
CA ILE A 25 3.97 8.91 -3.64
C ILE A 25 2.48 9.12 -3.32
N GLN A 26 1.82 9.89 -4.18
CA GLN A 26 0.39 10.20 -4.05
C GLN A 26 -0.45 9.52 -5.13
N SER A 27 0.16 9.00 -6.20
CA SER A 27 -0.56 8.38 -7.32
C SER A 27 -0.37 6.86 -7.38
N LEU A 28 -1.43 6.15 -7.77
CA LEU A 28 -1.40 4.70 -7.89
C LEU A 28 -0.41 4.22 -8.97
N GLU A 29 -0.24 4.99 -10.05
CA GLU A 29 0.71 4.68 -11.13
C GLU A 29 2.16 4.76 -10.66
N GLU A 30 2.54 5.80 -9.91
CA GLU A 30 3.90 5.88 -9.34
C GLU A 30 4.15 4.76 -8.33
N PHE A 31 3.13 4.38 -7.55
CA PHE A 31 3.24 3.27 -6.63
C PHE A 31 3.43 1.93 -7.36
N GLU A 32 2.71 1.71 -8.47
CA GLU A 32 2.90 0.56 -9.36
C GLU A 32 4.34 0.51 -9.89
N ARG A 33 4.85 1.63 -10.40
CA ARG A 33 6.23 1.74 -10.93
C ARG A 33 7.29 1.49 -9.86
N TYR A 34 7.08 2.03 -8.65
CA TYR A 34 7.94 1.74 -7.51
C TYR A 34 8.00 0.25 -7.21
N LEU A 35 6.84 -0.42 -7.14
CA LEU A 35 6.78 -1.85 -6.86
C LEU A 35 7.46 -2.68 -7.94
N GLN A 36 7.38 -2.25 -9.20
CA GLN A 36 8.09 -2.84 -10.35
C GLN A 36 9.61 -2.58 -10.35
N GLY A 37 10.14 -1.87 -9.34
CA GLY A 37 11.57 -1.65 -9.17
C GLY A 37 12.12 -0.43 -9.88
N GLU A 38 11.27 0.50 -10.35
CA GLU A 38 11.76 1.74 -10.93
C GLU A 38 12.49 2.59 -9.88
N ASN A 39 13.62 3.18 -10.30
CA ASN A 39 14.43 4.03 -9.46
C ASN A 39 13.82 5.43 -9.30
N LEU A 40 12.71 5.53 -8.57
CA LEU A 40 12.01 6.79 -8.30
C LEU A 40 12.87 7.78 -7.50
N HIS A 41 13.78 7.31 -6.66
CA HIS A 41 14.63 8.18 -5.84
C HIS A 41 15.63 8.94 -6.72
N GLN A 42 16.20 8.27 -7.73
CA GLN A 42 17.01 8.94 -8.76
C GLN A 42 16.17 9.87 -9.63
N LYS A 43 14.95 9.46 -10.02
CA LYS A 43 14.06 10.28 -10.85
C LYS A 43 13.72 11.63 -10.20
N TYR A 44 13.53 11.65 -8.88
CA TYR A 44 13.11 12.84 -8.14
C TYR A 44 14.21 13.48 -7.29
N ASP A 45 15.46 13.00 -7.39
CA ASP A 45 16.60 13.42 -6.56
C ASP A 45 16.25 13.51 -5.05
N VAL A 46 15.63 12.45 -4.52
CA VAL A 46 15.19 12.36 -3.12
C VAL A 46 15.88 11.23 -2.39
N MET A 47 16.23 11.46 -1.12
CA MET A 47 16.88 10.42 -0.31
C MET A 47 15.88 9.45 0.33
N ARG A 48 14.61 9.83 0.43
CA ARG A 48 13.56 9.00 1.02
C ARG A 48 12.25 9.10 0.24
N ILE A 49 11.55 7.97 0.13
CA ILE A 49 10.21 7.89 -0.43
C ILE A 49 9.23 7.51 0.68
N THR A 50 8.17 8.30 0.85
CA THR A 50 7.01 8.01 1.70
C THR A 50 5.77 7.81 0.82
N TRP A 51 4.66 7.35 1.39
CA TRP A 51 3.46 7.01 0.60
C TRP A 51 2.20 7.55 1.25
N ASP A 52 1.29 8.09 0.44
CA ASP A 52 -0.05 8.45 0.86
C ASP A 52 -1.00 7.23 0.74
N CYS A 53 -0.96 6.34 1.73
CA CYS A 53 -1.70 5.09 1.62
C CYS A 53 -3.23 5.27 1.64
N GLY A 54 -3.74 6.37 2.21
CA GLY A 54 -5.17 6.72 2.13
C GLY A 54 -5.59 7.06 0.70
N SER A 55 -4.83 7.94 0.05
CA SER A 55 -5.06 8.32 -1.35
C SER A 55 -4.86 7.14 -2.30
N LEU A 56 -3.80 6.35 -2.09
CA LEU A 56 -3.50 5.16 -2.90
C LEU A 56 -4.60 4.10 -2.82
N ARG A 57 -5.15 3.83 -1.63
CA ARG A 57 -6.30 2.91 -1.47
C ARG A 57 -7.53 3.43 -2.20
N THR A 58 -7.83 4.72 -2.06
CA THR A 58 -8.99 5.35 -2.72
C THR A 58 -8.86 5.26 -4.25
N GLN A 59 -7.67 5.52 -4.79
CA GLN A 59 -7.39 5.37 -6.21
C GLN A 59 -7.43 3.91 -6.66
N TYR A 60 -6.90 2.99 -5.85
CA TYR A 60 -6.99 1.55 -6.11
C TYR A 60 -8.45 1.12 -6.22
N GLN A 61 -9.30 1.55 -5.29
CA GLN A 61 -10.73 1.27 -5.34
C GLN A 61 -11.35 1.86 -6.61
N ARG A 62 -11.05 3.09 -6.99
CA ARG A 62 -11.59 3.69 -8.22
C ARG A 62 -11.14 2.96 -9.49
N LYS A 63 -9.86 2.59 -9.58
CA LYS A 63 -9.25 1.96 -10.77
C LYS A 63 -9.59 0.49 -10.91
N TYR A 64 -9.53 -0.27 -9.81
CA TYR A 64 -9.62 -1.73 -9.82
C TYR A 64 -10.93 -2.29 -9.25
N LEU A 65 -11.61 -1.54 -8.38
CA LEU A 65 -12.84 -1.97 -7.70
C LEU A 65 -14.06 -1.10 -8.06
N GLY A 66 -13.91 -0.14 -8.99
CA GLY A 66 -14.92 0.85 -9.33
C GLY A 66 -16.10 0.26 -10.11
N LYS A 67 -17.32 0.74 -9.80
CA LYS A 67 -18.63 0.52 -10.47
C LYS A 67 -18.84 -0.82 -11.23
N ALA A 68 -18.43 -1.98 -10.70
CA ALA A 68 -18.83 -3.27 -11.27
C ALA A 68 -18.62 -4.51 -10.38
N GLN A 69 -17.69 -4.48 -9.41
CA GLN A 69 -17.39 -5.67 -8.62
C GLN A 69 -18.33 -5.79 -7.40
N LYS A 70 -19.52 -6.38 -7.60
CA LYS A 70 -20.51 -6.65 -6.53
C LYS A 70 -19.96 -7.42 -5.32
N ASN A 71 -18.79 -8.03 -5.49
CA ASN A 71 -18.19 -8.99 -4.58
C ASN A 71 -16.92 -8.47 -3.88
N ILE A 72 -16.50 -7.21 -4.13
CA ILE A 72 -15.33 -6.62 -3.47
C ILE A 72 -15.66 -5.19 -3.04
N THR A 73 -15.52 -4.88 -1.75
CA THR A 73 -15.71 -3.53 -1.19
C THR A 73 -14.57 -3.20 -0.23
N GLN A 74 -14.52 -1.95 0.23
CA GLN A 74 -13.54 -1.49 1.21
C GLN A 74 -14.24 -0.84 2.40
N ASN A 75 -13.72 -1.09 3.60
CA ASN A 75 -14.08 -0.37 4.81
C ASN A 75 -12.82 0.03 5.59
N GLY A 76 -12.44 1.31 5.54
CA GLY A 76 -11.20 1.80 6.14
C GLY A 76 -9.98 1.07 5.58
N HIS A 77 -9.23 0.37 6.44
CA HIS A 77 -8.06 -0.43 6.04
C HIS A 77 -8.41 -1.89 5.70
N THR A 78 -9.70 -2.22 5.64
CA THR A 78 -10.20 -3.57 5.38
C THR A 78 -10.66 -3.71 3.94
N LEU A 79 -10.18 -4.74 3.25
CA LEU A 79 -10.77 -5.20 1.99
C LEU A 79 -11.79 -6.29 2.29
N VAL A 80 -13.04 -6.09 1.87
CA VAL A 80 -14.14 -7.01 2.11
C VAL A 80 -14.45 -7.76 0.82
N LEU A 81 -14.32 -9.08 0.85
CA LEU A 81 -14.55 -10.01 -0.25
C LEU A 81 -15.84 -10.78 0.04
N THR A 82 -16.83 -10.68 -0.84
CA THR A 82 -18.14 -11.33 -0.68
C THR A 82 -18.37 -12.35 -1.77
N ARG A 83 -18.68 -13.59 -1.39
CA ARG A 83 -19.04 -14.65 -2.33
C ARG A 83 -20.28 -15.39 -1.80
N PRO A 84 -21.49 -15.01 -2.24
CA PRO A 84 -22.72 -15.61 -1.72
C PRO A 84 -22.84 -17.08 -2.12
N ALA A 85 -23.64 -17.84 -1.36
CA ALA A 85 -24.03 -19.22 -1.67
C ALA A 85 -22.92 -20.28 -1.61
N LEU A 86 -21.79 -20.01 -0.92
CA LEU A 86 -20.82 -21.06 -0.59
C LEU A 86 -21.29 -21.86 0.63
N SER A 87 -21.14 -23.18 0.57
CA SER A 87 -21.21 -24.04 1.76
C SER A 87 -20.04 -23.75 2.73
N SER A 88 -20.12 -24.25 3.96
CA SER A 88 -19.04 -24.06 4.95
C SER A 88 -17.71 -24.59 4.45
N THR A 89 -17.70 -25.75 3.79
CA THR A 89 -16.48 -26.37 3.26
C THR A 89 -15.88 -25.56 2.12
N GLU A 90 -16.72 -25.10 1.17
CA GLU A 90 -16.26 -24.28 0.05
C GLU A 90 -15.78 -22.90 0.50
N PHE A 91 -16.40 -22.34 1.55
CA PHE A 91 -15.97 -21.07 2.14
C PHE A 91 -14.56 -21.17 2.74
N GLU A 92 -14.28 -22.23 3.50
CA GLU A 92 -12.96 -22.48 4.08
C GLU A 92 -11.89 -22.72 2.99
N GLN A 93 -12.21 -23.52 1.97
CA GLN A 93 -11.31 -23.72 0.82
C GLN A 93 -11.03 -22.42 0.05
N TRP A 94 -12.05 -21.58 -0.12
CA TRP A 94 -11.89 -20.29 -0.78
C TRP A 94 -10.95 -19.37 0.02
N ILE A 95 -11.09 -19.32 1.34
CA ILE A 95 -10.20 -18.57 2.22
C ILE A 95 -8.76 -19.11 2.11
N GLU A 96 -8.56 -20.42 2.21
CA GLU A 96 -7.23 -21.03 2.14
C GLU A 96 -6.55 -20.71 0.80
N GLN A 97 -7.29 -20.82 -0.31
CA GLN A 97 -6.78 -20.48 -1.63
C GLN A 97 -6.47 -18.98 -1.75
N ALA A 98 -7.31 -18.11 -1.20
CA ALA A 98 -7.06 -16.67 -1.19
C ALA A 98 -5.80 -16.33 -0.38
N GLN A 99 -5.60 -16.93 0.78
CA GLN A 99 -4.39 -16.75 1.59
C GLN A 99 -3.14 -17.20 0.82
N LYS A 100 -3.16 -18.35 0.15
CA LYS A 100 -2.06 -18.83 -0.71
C LYS A 100 -1.80 -17.89 -1.89
N ASN A 101 -2.87 -17.46 -2.57
CA ASN A 101 -2.78 -16.59 -3.75
C ASN A 101 -2.30 -15.19 -3.41
N LEU A 102 -2.68 -14.68 -2.25
CA LEU A 102 -2.25 -13.37 -1.77
C LEU A 102 -0.88 -13.46 -1.07
N ASP A 103 -0.49 -14.65 -0.58
CA ASP A 103 0.75 -14.88 0.17
C ASP A 103 0.87 -13.93 1.36
N PHE A 104 -0.19 -13.89 2.17
CA PHE A 104 -0.21 -13.11 3.41
C PHE A 104 1.01 -13.46 4.24
N SER A 105 1.66 -12.45 4.85
CA SER A 105 2.91 -12.52 5.62
C SER A 105 4.25 -12.55 4.85
N ARG A 106 4.29 -12.62 3.52
CA ARG A 106 5.55 -12.64 2.75
C ARG A 106 5.73 -11.45 1.82
N GLU A 107 6.98 -11.01 1.62
CA GLU A 107 7.29 -9.99 0.62
C GLU A 107 7.17 -10.58 -0.79
N ARG A 108 6.17 -10.13 -1.54
CA ARG A 108 6.13 -10.39 -2.98
C ARG A 108 7.04 -9.42 -3.72
N ARG A 109 8.11 -9.95 -4.31
CA ARG A 109 8.86 -9.22 -5.34
C ARG A 109 7.99 -9.16 -6.60
N VAL A 110 7.70 -7.95 -7.07
CA VAL A 110 7.05 -7.77 -8.38
C VAL A 110 8.11 -7.97 -9.45
N THR A 111 8.17 -9.19 -9.98
CA THR A 111 9.11 -9.56 -11.05
C THR A 111 8.45 -9.53 -12.43
N SER A 112 7.13 -9.39 -12.48
CA SER A 112 6.36 -9.23 -13.72
C SER A 112 5.01 -8.53 -13.45
N PRO A 113 4.33 -7.97 -14.47
CA PRO A 113 3.03 -7.32 -14.27
C PRO A 113 1.94 -8.23 -13.70
N THR A 114 2.06 -9.55 -13.82
CA THR A 114 1.01 -10.50 -13.43
C THR A 114 0.83 -10.62 -11.92
N ASN A 115 1.87 -10.35 -11.12
CA ASN A 115 1.77 -10.39 -9.66
C ASN A 115 1.61 -9.00 -9.00
N LEU A 116 1.62 -7.93 -9.81
CA LEU A 116 1.52 -6.54 -9.36
C LEU A 116 0.23 -6.27 -8.58
N THR A 117 -0.92 -6.67 -9.10
CA THR A 117 -2.22 -6.44 -8.44
C THR A 117 -2.27 -7.08 -7.06
N THR A 118 -1.71 -8.28 -6.91
CA THR A 118 -1.68 -8.94 -5.62
C THR A 118 -0.71 -8.27 -4.65
N ALA A 119 0.46 -7.85 -5.15
CA ALA A 119 1.41 -7.08 -4.35
C ALA A 119 0.80 -5.76 -3.87
N LEU A 120 0.05 -5.05 -4.73
CA LEU A 120 -0.71 -3.85 -4.37
C LEU A 120 -1.71 -4.14 -3.24
N ILE A 121 -2.54 -5.17 -3.38
CA ILE A 121 -3.56 -5.54 -2.40
C ILE A 121 -2.91 -5.78 -1.02
N VAL A 122 -1.89 -6.62 -0.95
CA VAL A 122 -1.22 -6.98 0.30
C VAL A 122 -0.49 -5.80 0.94
N ARG A 123 0.01 -4.85 0.14
CA ARG A 123 0.74 -3.68 0.66
C ARG A 123 -0.19 -2.53 1.06
N LEU A 124 -1.35 -2.41 0.43
CA LEU A 124 -2.34 -1.37 0.73
C LEU A 124 -3.30 -1.78 1.86
N PHE A 125 -3.69 -3.05 1.98
CA PHE A 125 -4.68 -3.51 2.95
C PHE A 125 -4.06 -4.44 4.00
N ASN A 126 -4.34 -4.17 5.28
CA ASN A 126 -3.82 -4.96 6.41
C ASN A 126 -4.87 -5.92 7.00
N LYS A 127 -6.13 -5.77 6.58
CA LYS A 127 -7.25 -6.58 7.06
C LYS A 127 -8.10 -7.04 5.88
N PHE A 128 -8.46 -8.31 5.89
CA PHE A 128 -9.26 -8.95 4.86
C PHE A 128 -10.48 -9.59 5.51
N GLU A 129 -11.67 -9.22 5.05
CA GLU A 129 -12.92 -9.78 5.56
C GLU A 129 -13.60 -10.60 4.46
N PHE A 130 -13.76 -11.89 4.67
CA PHE A 130 -14.41 -12.83 3.76
C PHE A 130 -15.83 -13.07 4.23
N LYS A 131 -16.82 -12.84 3.37
CA LYS A 131 -18.25 -12.98 3.70
C LYS A 131 -19.02 -13.84 2.71
N THR A 132 -19.97 -14.59 3.23
CA THR A 132 -21.10 -15.17 2.50
C THR A 132 -22.41 -14.69 3.12
N ASP A 133 -23.54 -15.26 2.72
CA ASP A 133 -24.84 -15.08 3.37
C ASP A 133 -24.91 -15.71 4.78
N LYS A 134 -24.03 -16.68 5.09
CA LYS A 134 -24.08 -17.48 6.33
C LYS A 134 -22.82 -17.39 7.17
N PHE A 135 -21.68 -17.05 6.58
CA PHE A 135 -20.38 -17.10 7.23
C PHE A 135 -19.62 -15.78 7.05
N SER A 136 -18.81 -15.44 8.05
CA SER A 136 -17.89 -14.31 7.99
C SER A 136 -16.58 -14.68 8.66
N ARG A 137 -15.44 -14.32 8.04
CA ARG A 137 -14.12 -14.50 8.62
C ARG A 137 -13.22 -13.31 8.34
N THR A 138 -12.52 -12.86 9.37
CA THR A 138 -11.52 -11.80 9.27
C THR A 138 -10.12 -12.39 9.38
N ILE A 139 -9.23 -11.97 8.49
CA ILE A 139 -7.81 -12.33 8.48
C ILE A 139 -6.98 -11.05 8.51
N ILE A 140 -5.97 -11.03 9.37
CA ILE A 140 -4.99 -9.95 9.46
C ILE A 140 -3.78 -10.32 8.61
N ASN A 141 -3.30 -9.35 7.84
CA ASN A 141 -2.08 -9.48 7.06
C ASN A 141 -0.92 -8.85 7.85
N ASP A 142 -0.02 -9.70 8.35
CA ASP A 142 1.09 -9.30 9.22
C ASP A 142 2.36 -8.87 8.46
N TYR A 143 2.30 -8.79 7.13
CA TYR A 143 3.45 -8.38 6.31
C TYR A 143 3.94 -6.96 6.65
N TYR A 144 5.27 -6.79 6.76
CA TYR A 144 5.93 -5.57 7.28
C TYR A 144 5.40 -4.31 6.63
N ARG A 145 4.79 -3.48 7.48
CA ARG A 145 3.87 -2.43 7.06
C ARG A 145 4.63 -1.18 6.75
N LYS A 146 4.54 -0.78 5.49
CA LYS A 146 5.20 0.42 5.02
C LYS A 146 4.15 1.53 4.76
N CYS A 147 2.86 1.18 4.95
CA CYS A 147 1.66 2.03 4.94
C CYS A 147 1.01 2.28 6.32
N ASP A 148 1.62 1.82 7.41
CA ASP A 148 1.14 2.02 8.81
C ASP A 148 2.08 2.92 9.64
N THR A 149 2.96 3.70 8.98
CA THR A 149 3.72 4.78 9.64
C THR A 149 2.99 6.10 9.52
#